data_AF-A0A4R4RRT0-F1
#
_entry.id   AF-A0A4R4RRT0-F1
#
_cell.length_a   1.000
_cell.length_b   1.000
_cell.length_c   1.000
_cell.angle_alpha   90.00
_cell.angle_beta   90.00
_cell.angle_gamma   90.00
#
_symmetry.space_group_name_H-M   'P 1'
#
loop_
_entity.id
_entity.type
_entity.pdbx_description
1 polymer ?
#
loop_
_entity_poly.entity_id
_entity_poly.type
_entity_poly.pdbx_seq_one_letter_code
_entity_poly.pdbx_strand_id
1 'polypeptide(L)'
;MHRQDYGRAPEFGGADHEAGTGELVKQATRQLSDLMRAELRLAVAELKDKGRHAGTGAGMFGGAALVALYGVAVLLAAAVAAIALVLPVWAAALIIGGLLMLVAGVLALAGRAQARRATPAKPEQAMEGAKQTVAELKERATYR
;
A
#
# COMPACT_ATOMS: atom_id res chain seq x y z
N MET A 1 -43.92 -46.38 -69.96
CA MET A 1 -44.62 -45.16 -69.51
C MET A 1 -44.12 -44.84 -68.11
N HIS A 2 -43.33 -43.78 -67.92
CA HIS A 2 -43.50 -42.78 -66.85
C HIS A 2 -42.41 -41.73 -66.99
N ARG A 3 -42.86 -40.49 -67.10
CA ARG A 3 -42.14 -39.23 -67.32
C ARG A 3 -42.28 -38.41 -66.02
N GLN A 4 -41.33 -37.50 -65.79
CA GLN A 4 -41.20 -36.53 -64.67
C GLN A 4 -40.55 -37.16 -63.42
N ASP A 5 -39.55 -36.54 -62.77
CA ASP A 5 -39.36 -35.12 -62.53
C ASP A 5 -37.96 -34.58 -62.86
N TYR A 6 -37.96 -33.40 -63.46
CA TYR A 6 -36.83 -32.47 -63.47
C TYR A 6 -36.87 -31.64 -62.18
N GLY A 7 -35.69 -31.34 -61.63
CA GLY A 7 -35.51 -30.07 -60.89
C GLY A 7 -35.68 -30.13 -59.38
N ARG A 8 -34.62 -30.51 -58.68
CA ARG A 8 -34.21 -29.76 -57.49
C ARG A 8 -32.70 -29.71 -57.46
N ALA A 9 -32.14 -28.67 -58.08
CA ALA A 9 -30.77 -28.29 -57.77
C ALA A 9 -30.69 -28.02 -56.26
N PRO A 10 -29.59 -28.38 -55.58
CA PRO A 10 -29.36 -27.88 -54.25
C PRO A 10 -29.32 -26.35 -54.32
N GLU A 11 -30.31 -25.69 -53.74
CA GLU A 11 -30.21 -24.28 -53.43
C GLU A 11 -29.13 -24.16 -52.37
N PHE A 12 -27.91 -23.83 -52.81
CA PHE A 12 -26.90 -23.25 -51.95
C PHE A 12 -27.39 -21.86 -51.56
N GLY A 13 -28.31 -21.83 -50.58
CA GLY A 13 -28.71 -20.62 -49.89
C GLY A 13 -27.46 -19.98 -49.30
N GLY A 14 -27.04 -18.88 -49.91
CA GLY A 14 -25.88 -18.11 -49.49
C GLY A 14 -26.11 -17.44 -48.14
N ALA A 15 -25.85 -18.16 -47.05
CA ALA A 15 -25.87 -17.62 -45.70
C ALA A 15 -24.58 -17.87 -44.90
N ASP A 16 -23.52 -18.41 -45.51
CA ASP A 16 -22.44 -19.03 -44.73
C ASP A 16 -21.06 -18.33 -44.80
N HIS A 17 -20.89 -17.21 -45.52
CA HIS A 17 -19.56 -16.58 -45.68
C HIS A 17 -19.44 -15.12 -45.21
N GLU A 18 -20.50 -14.53 -44.66
CA GLU A 18 -20.46 -13.16 -44.09
C GLU A 18 -20.53 -13.10 -42.56
N ALA A 19 -20.52 -14.25 -41.88
CA ALA A 19 -20.03 -14.34 -40.50
C ALA A 19 -18.49 -14.20 -40.45
N GLY A 20 -17.94 -13.32 -41.28
CA GLY A 20 -16.52 -13.20 -41.59
C GLY A 20 -15.94 -11.94 -40.97
N THR A 21 -14.86 -12.09 -40.20
CA THR A 21 -14.03 -11.01 -39.63
C THR A 21 -14.70 -10.17 -38.53
N GLY A 22 -15.91 -9.64 -38.74
CA GLY A 22 -16.63 -8.82 -37.76
C GLY A 22 -16.97 -9.57 -36.47
N GLU A 23 -17.44 -10.82 -36.57
CA GLU A 23 -17.74 -11.65 -35.41
C GLU A 23 -16.46 -12.08 -34.66
N LEU A 24 -15.36 -12.30 -35.37
CA LEU A 24 -14.05 -12.63 -34.79
C LEU A 24 -13.45 -11.45 -34.02
N VAL A 25 -13.52 -10.24 -34.57
CA VAL A 25 -13.08 -9.02 -33.87
C VAL A 25 -13.94 -8.78 -32.63
N LYS A 26 -15.25 -9.01 -32.73
CA LYS A 26 -16.18 -8.92 -31.60
C LYS A 26 -15.89 -9.99 -30.54
N GLN A 27 -15.48 -11.19 -30.94
CA GLN A 27 -15.10 -12.26 -30.01
C GLN A 27 -13.75 -12.00 -29.34
N ALA A 28 -12.75 -11.54 -30.09
CA ALA A 28 -11.44 -11.17 -29.55
C ALA A 28 -11.54 -10.00 -28.56
N THR A 29 -12.34 -8.97 -28.90
CA THR A 29 -12.60 -7.84 -27.99
C THR A 29 -13.31 -8.29 -26.71
N ARG A 30 -14.25 -9.24 -26.82
CA ARG A 30 -14.91 -9.85 -25.66
C ARG A 30 -13.93 -10.63 -24.78
N GLN A 31 -13.09 -11.49 -25.38
CA GLN A 31 -12.07 -12.25 -24.65
C GLN A 31 -11.05 -11.35 -23.95
N LEU A 32 -10.59 -10.29 -24.63
CA LEU A 32 -9.68 -9.31 -24.02
C LEU A 32 -10.37 -8.57 -22.86
N SER A 33 -11.64 -8.19 -23.03
CA SER A 33 -12.42 -7.57 -21.96
C SER A 33 -12.61 -8.50 -20.76
N ASP A 34 -12.84 -9.79 -21.00
CA ASP A 34 -13.00 -10.80 -19.96
C ASP A 34 -11.68 -11.08 -19.23
N LEU A 35 -10.56 -11.13 -19.96
CA LEU A 35 -9.23 -11.28 -19.39
C LEU A 35 -8.87 -10.08 -18.50
N MET A 36 -9.08 -8.87 -18.99
CA MET A 36 -8.85 -7.64 -18.21
C MET A 36 -9.70 -7.62 -16.93
N ARG A 37 -10.96 -8.05 -17.01
CA ARG A 37 -11.84 -8.17 -15.83
C ARG A 37 -11.36 -9.26 -14.87
N ALA A 38 -10.82 -10.36 -15.37
CA ALA A 38 -10.27 -11.43 -14.55
C ALA A 38 -9.01 -10.96 -13.79
N GLU A 39 -8.09 -10.28 -14.48
CA GLU A 39 -6.86 -9.75 -13.89
C GLU A 39 -7.17 -8.69 -12.83
N LEU A 40 -8.15 -7.81 -13.09
CA LEU A 40 -8.64 -6.85 -12.11
C LEU A 40 -9.26 -7.54 -10.89
N ARG A 41 -10.08 -8.58 -11.09
CA ARG A 41 -10.65 -9.35 -9.97
C ARG A 41 -9.57 -10.02 -9.14
N LEU A 42 -8.55 -10.58 -9.78
CA LEU A 42 -7.42 -11.19 -9.10
C LEU A 42 -6.62 -10.16 -8.32
N ALA A 43 -6.27 -9.02 -8.92
CA ALA A 43 -5.56 -7.93 -8.26
C ALA A 43 -6.35 -7.40 -7.05
N VAL A 44 -7.67 -7.23 -7.18
CA VAL A 44 -8.53 -6.83 -6.06
C VAL A 44 -8.54 -7.89 -4.95
N ALA A 45 -8.58 -9.18 -5.30
CA ALA A 45 -8.52 -10.26 -4.33
C ALA A 45 -7.17 -10.29 -3.59
N GLU A 46 -6.06 -10.13 -4.30
CA GLU A 46 -4.71 -10.11 -3.72
C GLU A 46 -4.50 -8.87 -2.83
N LEU A 47 -4.98 -7.70 -3.26
CA LEU A 47 -4.96 -6.47 -2.44
C LEU A 47 -5.79 -6.63 -1.17
N LYS A 48 -6.96 -7.28 -1.26
CA LYS A 48 -7.80 -7.55 -0.09
C LYS A 48 -7.10 -8.50 0.87
N ASP A 49 -6.44 -9.54 0.37
CA ASP A 49 -5.74 -10.51 1.22
C ASP A 49 -4.50 -9.90 1.86
N LYS A 50 -3.68 -9.16 1.10
CA LYS A 50 -2.56 -8.37 1.63
C LYS A 50 -3.02 -7.34 2.65
N GLY A 51 -4.11 -6.63 2.35
CA GLY A 51 -4.72 -5.65 3.25
C GLY A 51 -5.22 -6.27 4.55
N ARG A 52 -5.80 -7.48 4.50
CA ARG A 52 -6.22 -8.23 5.68
C ARG A 52 -5.03 -8.62 6.54
N HIS A 53 -3.98 -9.20 5.96
CA HIS A 53 -2.77 -9.59 6.70
C HIS A 53 -2.06 -8.38 7.31
N ALA A 54 -1.92 -7.29 6.55
CA ALA A 54 -1.36 -6.04 7.04
C ALA A 54 -2.23 -5.45 8.18
N GLY A 55 -3.55 -5.45 8.03
CA GLY A 55 -4.49 -4.95 9.03
C GLY A 55 -4.51 -5.78 10.32
N THR A 56 -4.52 -7.11 10.20
CA THR A 56 -4.41 -8.01 11.36
C THR A 56 -3.07 -7.84 12.05
N GLY A 57 -1.96 -7.77 11.30
CA GLY A 57 -0.63 -7.49 11.85
C GLY A 57 -0.57 -6.17 12.59
N ALA A 58 -1.05 -5.08 11.98
CA ALA A 58 -1.12 -3.77 12.63
C ALA A 58 -1.99 -3.79 13.89
N GLY A 59 -3.14 -4.49 13.85
CA GLY A 59 -4.01 -4.67 15.01
C GLY A 59 -3.34 -5.44 16.15
N MET A 60 -2.63 -6.54 15.83
CA MET A 60 -1.88 -7.33 16.81
C MET A 60 -0.74 -6.52 17.43
N PHE A 61 0.04 -5.79 16.64
CA PHE A 61 1.09 -4.90 17.15
C PHE A 61 0.52 -3.77 18.00
N GLY A 62 -0.60 -3.17 17.60
CA GLY A 62 -1.31 -2.18 18.39
C GLY A 62 -1.78 -2.73 19.74
N GLY A 63 -2.41 -3.91 19.73
CA GLY A 63 -2.84 -4.61 20.94
C GLY A 63 -1.66 -4.97 21.85
N ALA A 64 -0.58 -5.53 21.29
CA ALA A 64 0.62 -5.86 22.04
C ALA A 64 1.28 -4.60 22.65
N ALA A 65 1.32 -3.48 21.91
CA ALA A 65 1.83 -2.22 22.43
C ALA A 65 1.00 -1.70 23.61
N LEU A 66 -0.34 -1.80 23.55
CA LEU A 66 -1.21 -1.43 24.66
C LEU A 66 -1.00 -2.33 25.88
N VAL A 67 -0.94 -3.65 25.70
CA VAL A 67 -0.67 -4.59 26.80
C VAL A 67 0.70 -4.32 27.41
N ALA A 68 1.73 -4.11 26.59
CA ALA A 68 3.07 -3.77 27.06
C ALA A 68 3.08 -2.43 27.83
N LEU A 69 2.33 -1.42 27.37
CA LEU A 69 2.19 -0.14 28.06
C LEU A 69 1.62 -0.32 29.47
N TYR A 70 0.52 -1.08 29.61
CA TYR A 70 -0.05 -1.39 30.93
C TYR A 70 0.90 -2.24 31.78
N GLY A 71 1.60 -3.21 31.17
CA GLY A 71 2.61 -4.03 31.85
C GLY A 71 3.73 -3.16 32.45
N VAL A 72 4.26 -2.21 31.67
CA VAL A 72 5.26 -1.25 32.17
C VAL A 72 4.68 -0.40 33.31
N ALA A 73 3.43 0.08 33.19
CA ALA A 73 2.81 0.86 34.27
C ALA A 73 2.70 0.07 35.58
N VAL A 74 2.31 -1.21 35.52
CA VAL A 74 2.27 -2.10 36.70
C VAL A 74 3.66 -2.33 37.27
N LEU A 75 4.68 -2.56 36.43
CA LEU A 75 6.06 -2.73 36.89
C LEU A 75 6.61 -1.47 37.57
N LEU A 76 6.29 -0.29 37.04
CA LEU A 76 6.66 0.99 37.67
C LEU A 76 5.95 1.17 39.02
N ALA A 77 4.67 0.83 39.12
CA ALA A 77 3.94 0.84 40.38
C ALA A 77 4.55 -0.13 41.39
N ALA A 78 4.93 -1.34 40.96
CA ALA A 78 5.62 -2.32 41.80
C ALA A 78 6.99 -1.82 42.27
N ALA A 79 7.76 -1.16 41.40
CA ALA A 79 9.04 -0.55 41.77
C ALA A 79 8.85 0.55 42.83
N VAL A 80 7.86 1.43 42.64
CA VAL A 80 7.50 2.44 43.65
C VAL A 80 7.09 1.79 44.97
N ALA A 81 6.25 0.75 44.92
CA ALA A 81 5.81 0.04 46.12
C ALA A 81 6.97 -0.66 46.86
N ALA A 82 7.90 -1.27 46.13
CA ALA A 82 9.08 -1.92 46.70
C ALA A 82 10.00 -0.93 47.42
N ILE A 83 10.23 0.24 46.80
CA ILE A 83 11.01 1.31 47.43
C ILE A 83 10.24 1.89 48.62
N ALA A 84 8.92 2.00 48.53
CA ALA A 84 8.07 2.52 49.59
C ALA A 84 8.10 1.68 50.89
N LEU A 85 8.67 0.47 50.86
CA LEU A 85 8.92 -0.34 52.05
C LEU A 85 9.93 0.30 53.02
N VAL A 86 10.81 1.19 52.51
CA VAL A 86 11.89 1.80 53.30
C VAL A 86 11.85 3.34 53.34
N LEU A 87 11.00 3.98 52.52
CA LEU A 87 10.85 5.43 52.45
C LEU A 87 9.40 5.82 52.07
N PRO A 88 8.92 7.05 52.37
CA PRO A 88 7.54 7.41 52.11
C PRO A 88 7.20 7.38 50.61
N VAL A 89 5.95 7.04 50.28
CA VAL A 89 5.50 6.82 48.89
C VAL A 89 5.78 8.00 47.96
N TRP A 90 5.70 9.24 48.45
CA TRP A 90 5.99 10.42 47.64
C TRP A 90 7.46 10.48 47.20
N ALA A 91 8.40 10.09 48.07
CA ALA A 91 9.82 10.07 47.75
C ALA A 91 10.16 8.93 46.78
N ALA A 92 9.54 7.77 46.95
CA ALA A 92 9.68 6.63 46.03
C ALA A 92 9.18 6.98 44.62
N ALA A 93 8.02 7.63 44.54
CA ALA A 93 7.45 8.10 43.28
C ALA A 93 8.35 9.15 42.60
N LEU A 94 8.95 10.09 43.35
CA LEU A 94 9.89 11.07 42.79
C LEU A 94 11.17 10.44 42.27
N ILE A 95 11.71 9.41 42.93
CA ILE A 95 12.92 8.71 42.48
C ILE A 95 12.64 8.01 41.14
N ILE A 96 11.58 7.20 41.07
CA ILE A 96 11.21 6.48 39.84
C ILE A 96 10.81 7.47 38.74
N GLY A 97 10.01 8.48 39.06
CA GLY A 97 9.58 9.51 38.11
C GLY A 97 10.77 10.33 37.57
N GLY A 98 11.72 10.70 38.42
CA GLY A 98 12.95 11.38 38.03
C GLY A 98 13.81 10.53 37.10
N LEU A 99 13.98 9.24 37.41
CA LEU A 99 14.70 8.31 36.53
C LEU A 99 14.04 8.19 35.15
N LEU A 100 12.72 8.09 35.10
CA LEU A 100 11.98 8.04 33.84
C LEU A 100 12.12 9.33 33.04
N MET A 101 12.09 10.50 33.68
CA MET A 101 12.32 11.78 33.03
C MET A 101 13.71 11.89 32.42
N LEU A 102 14.74 11.36 33.10
CA LEU A 102 16.10 11.31 32.55
C LEU A 102 16.16 10.43 31.29
N VAL A 103 15.58 9.22 31.34
CA VAL A 103 15.52 8.32 30.19
C VAL A 103 14.73 8.97 29.03
N ALA A 104 13.58 9.56 29.32
CA ALA A 104 12.75 10.26 28.33
C ALA A 104 13.51 11.44 27.70
N GLY A 105 14.25 12.22 28.49
CA GLY A 105 15.09 13.29 28.00
C GLY A 105 16.18 12.80 27.05
N VAL A 106 16.90 11.73 27.40
CA VAL A 106 17.91 11.11 26.54
C VAL A 106 17.31 10.60 25.25
N LEU A 107 16.19 9.87 25.31
CA LEU A 107 15.50 9.35 24.13
C LEU A 107 14.98 10.48 23.23
N ALA A 108 14.43 11.55 23.80
CA ALA A 108 13.97 12.72 23.04
C ALA A 108 15.13 13.42 22.33
N LEU A 109 16.28 13.58 22.99
CA LEU A 109 17.47 14.17 22.38
C LEU A 109 18.06 13.27 21.28
N ALA A 110 18.15 11.97 21.52
CA ALA A 110 18.61 10.98 20.54
C ALA A 110 17.67 10.94 19.33
N GLY A 111 16.35 10.91 19.56
CA GLY A 111 15.34 10.97 18.50
C GLY A 111 15.42 12.26 17.70
N ARG A 112 15.61 13.42 18.36
CA ARG A 112 15.84 14.70 17.68
C ARG A 112 17.12 14.69 16.84
N ALA A 113 18.21 14.10 17.35
CA ALA A 113 19.45 13.96 16.61
C ALA A 113 19.29 13.06 15.38
N GLN A 114 18.58 11.93 15.52
CA GLN A 114 18.32 11.01 14.42
C GLN A 114 17.39 11.63 13.36
N ALA A 115 16.33 12.33 13.78
CA ALA A 115 15.43 13.05 12.88
C ALA A 115 16.18 14.12 12.06
N ARG A 116 17.12 14.84 12.69
CA ARG A 116 17.99 15.81 12.01
C ARG A 116 18.95 15.17 11.01
N ARG A 117 19.39 13.93 11.24
CA ARG A 117 20.25 13.17 10.32
C ARG A 117 19.46 12.54 9.17
N ALA A 118 18.19 12.20 9.39
CA ALA A 118 17.30 11.63 8.38
C ALA A 118 16.79 12.66 7.35
N THR A 119 17.23 13.92 7.45
CA THR A 119 16.94 14.97 6.45
C THR A 119 18.22 15.36 5.72
N PRO A 120 18.30 15.29 4.38
CA PRO A 120 18.88 16.40 3.66
C PRO A 120 17.85 17.54 3.73
N ALA A 121 18.21 18.63 4.41
CA ALA A 121 17.48 19.87 4.31
C ALA A 121 17.55 20.34 2.84
N LYS A 122 16.54 19.96 2.05
CA LYS A 122 16.45 20.06 0.58
C LYS A 122 17.22 18.95 -0.15
N PRO A 123 16.57 18.20 -1.05
CA PRO A 123 17.27 17.31 -1.97
C PRO A 123 17.95 18.20 -3.02
N GLU A 124 19.12 18.75 -2.69
CA GLU A 124 19.85 19.69 -3.55
C GLU A 124 20.03 19.13 -4.96
N GLN A 125 20.35 17.84 -5.07
CA GLN A 125 20.49 17.12 -6.33
C GLN A 125 19.18 17.00 -7.13
N ALA A 126 18.04 16.74 -6.46
CA ALA A 126 16.74 16.68 -7.14
C ALA A 126 16.25 18.07 -7.55
N MET A 127 16.58 19.10 -6.77
CA MET A 127 16.30 20.49 -7.11
C MET A 127 17.19 21.02 -8.24
N GLU A 128 18.46 20.61 -8.31
CA GLU A 128 19.36 20.91 -9.44
C GLU A 128 18.89 20.22 -10.72
N GLY A 129 18.53 18.94 -10.67
CA GLY A 129 17.97 18.24 -11.82
C GLY A 129 16.69 18.89 -12.34
N ALA A 130 15.78 19.29 -11.45
CA ALA A 130 14.56 20.01 -11.84
C ALA A 130 14.87 21.39 -12.46
N LYS A 131 15.85 22.13 -11.93
CA LYS A 131 16.28 23.42 -12.49
C LYS A 131 16.90 23.27 -13.88
N GLN A 132 17.72 22.24 -14.09
CA GLN A 132 18.34 21.95 -15.40
C GLN A 132 17.27 21.59 -16.45
N THR A 133 16.31 20.73 -16.09
CA THR A 133 15.19 20.39 -16.99
C THR A 133 14.36 21.62 -17.37
N VAL A 134 14.09 22.52 -16.41
CA VAL A 134 13.37 23.78 -16.71
C VAL A 134 14.21 24.71 -17.59
N ALA A 135 15.53 24.77 -17.38
CA ALA A 135 16.43 25.59 -18.20
C ALA A 135 16.48 25.09 -19.65
N GLU A 136 16.62 23.78 -19.87
CA GLU A 136 16.62 23.20 -21.23
C GLU A 136 15.29 23.44 -21.96
N LEU A 137 14.15 23.30 -21.26
CA LEU A 137 12.84 23.54 -21.85
C LEU A 137 12.67 25.02 -22.25
N LYS A 138 13.23 25.96 -21.46
CA LYS A 138 13.18 27.39 -21.76
C LYS A 138 14.08 27.79 -22.93
N GLU A 139 15.25 27.16 -23.04
CA GLU A 139 16.17 27.37 -24.16
C GLU A 139 15.56 26.87 -25.49
N ARG A 140 14.97 25.66 -25.48
CA ARG A 140 14.29 25.09 -26.66
C ARG A 140 13.06 25.89 -27.10
N ALA A 141 12.39 26.59 -26.19
CA ALA A 141 11.24 27.44 -26.49
C ALA A 141 11.64 28.84 -27.02
N THR A 142 12.86 29.30 -26.72
CA THR A 142 13.37 30.62 -27.13
C THR A 142 14.05 30.58 -28.51
N TYR A 143 14.44 29.38 -28.98
CA TYR A 143 15.06 29.16 -30.29
C TYR A 143 14.04 28.76 -31.40
N ARG A 144 12.74 28.92 -31.15
CA ARG A 144 11.66 28.84 -32.15
C ARG A 144 11.12 30.24 -32.41
#